data_AF-V6HU37-F1
#
_entry.id   AF-V6HU37-F1
#
_cell.length_a   1.000
_cell.length_b   1.000
_cell.length_c   1.000
_cell.angle_alpha   90.00
_cell.angle_beta   90.00
_cell.angle_gamma   90.00
#
_symmetry.space_group_name_H-M   'P 1'
#
loop_
_entity.id
_entity.type
_entity.pdbx_description
1 polymer ?
#
loop_
_entity_poly.entity_id
_entity_poly.type
_entity_poly.pdbx_seq_one_letter_code
_entity_poly.pdbx_strand_id
1 'polypeptide(L)'
;MDCIDRERYSLLIPVENIGFGSLWLFVIAVYSTLWFGMSAYLFLNVAFGTIGHLGVGPFLGRIPIINYIAGSSFHAQHHQDMNHNFGFYSIVWDRLFGTLRARLPQTIRQNTT
;
A
#
# COMPACT_ATOMS: atom_id res chain seq x y z
N MET A 1 -9.88 16.01 17.40
CA MET A 1 -9.27 14.68 17.23
C MET A 1 -7.80 14.81 17.55
N ASP A 2 -7.38 14.30 18.71
CA ASP A 2 -6.02 14.43 19.22
C ASP A 2 -5.05 13.44 18.57
N CYS A 3 -3.77 13.81 18.53
CA CYS A 3 -2.69 13.06 17.89
C CYS A 3 -2.39 11.69 18.55
N ILE A 4 -2.96 11.41 19.72
CA ILE A 4 -2.74 10.18 20.49
C ILE A 4 -3.50 8.97 19.92
N ASP A 5 -4.61 9.19 19.21
CA ASP A 5 -5.36 8.09 18.63
C ASP A 5 -4.71 7.56 17.34
N ARG A 6 -3.91 8.37 16.63
CA ARG A 6 -3.34 8.02 15.32
C ARG A 6 -2.38 6.81 15.34
N GLU A 7 -1.78 6.47 16.49
CA GLU A 7 -0.89 5.31 16.59
C GLU A 7 -1.62 3.97 16.79
N ARG A 8 -2.89 3.99 17.24
CA ARG A 8 -3.60 2.76 17.62
C ARG A 8 -4.25 2.01 16.45
N TYR A 9 -4.32 2.63 15.27
CA TYR A 9 -4.97 2.06 14.07
C TYR A 9 -3.99 1.62 12.98
N SER A 10 -2.70 1.90 13.15
CA SER A 10 -1.69 1.70 12.10
C SER A 10 -0.78 0.49 12.34
N LEU A 11 -1.14 -0.37 13.28
CA LEU A 11 -0.53 -1.67 13.45
C LEU A 11 -1.52 -2.68 12.88
N LEU A 12 -1.07 -3.46 11.90
CA LEU A 12 -1.77 -4.70 11.53
C LEU A 12 -2.19 -5.38 12.82
N ILE A 13 -3.50 -5.55 13.02
CA ILE A 13 -4.03 -6.28 14.17
C ILE A 13 -3.29 -7.63 14.22
N PRO A 14 -2.95 -8.20 15.38
CA PRO A 14 -2.16 -9.43 15.46
C PRO A 14 -2.67 -10.56 14.55
N VAL A 15 -3.99 -10.59 14.34
CA VAL A 15 -4.69 -11.46 13.40
C VAL A 15 -4.20 -11.32 11.95
N GLU A 16 -3.97 -10.11 11.49
CA GLU A 16 -3.59 -9.81 10.11
C GLU A 16 -2.13 -10.24 9.85
N ASN A 17 -1.24 -10.01 10.82
CA ASN A 17 0.14 -10.54 10.77
C ASN A 17 0.17 -12.08 10.80
N ILE A 18 -0.67 -12.71 11.63
CA ILE A 18 -0.79 -14.17 11.67
C ILE A 18 -1.34 -14.71 10.35
N GLY A 19 -2.35 -14.05 9.79
CA GLY A 19 -2.95 -14.42 8.51
C GLY A 19 -1.92 -14.35 7.38
N PHE A 20 -1.16 -13.24 7.31
CA PHE A 20 -0.13 -13.06 6.30
C PHE A 20 1.00 -14.08 6.44
N GLY A 21 1.48 -14.31 7.67
CA GLY A 21 2.51 -15.31 7.96
C GLY A 21 2.05 -16.74 7.65
N SER A 22 0.81 -17.08 7.97
CA SER A 22 0.23 -18.41 7.73
C SER A 22 0.04 -18.69 6.24
N LEU A 23 -0.45 -17.71 5.47
CA LEU A 23 -0.53 -17.81 4.01
C LEU A 23 0.85 -18.07 3.40
N TRP A 24 1.87 -17.37 3.91
CA TRP A 24 3.26 -17.53 3.50
C TRP A 24 3.79 -18.95 3.74
N LEU A 25 3.62 -19.46 4.97
CA LEU A 25 4.04 -20.83 5.33
C LEU A 25 3.31 -21.88 4.49
N PHE A 26 2.02 -21.68 4.23
CA PHE A 26 1.23 -22.58 3.39
C PHE A 26 1.76 -22.65 1.95
N VAL A 27 2.09 -21.51 1.34
CA VAL A 27 2.64 -21.47 -0.02
C VAL A 27 3.98 -22.23 -0.12
N ILE A 28 4.87 -22.07 0.86
CA ILE A 28 6.16 -22.79 0.91
C ILE A 28 5.95 -24.29 1.14
N ALA A 29 4.96 -24.66 1.96
CA ALA A 29 4.68 -26.07 2.27
C ALA A 29 4.11 -26.83 1.07
N VAL A 30 3.29 -26.17 0.25
CA VAL A 30 2.63 -26.78 -0.92
C VAL A 30 3.47 -26.67 -2.18
N TYR A 31 4.26 -25.60 -2.31
CA TYR A 31 5.09 -25.35 -3.47
C TYR A 31 6.55 -25.24 -3.01
N SER A 32 7.41 -26.14 -3.52
CA SER A 32 8.86 -25.95 -3.41
C SER A 32 9.22 -24.70 -4.21
N THR A 33 9.12 -23.55 -3.56
CA THR A 33 9.38 -22.27 -4.17
C THR A 33 10.82 -22.30 -4.66
N LEU A 34 11.02 -22.00 -5.95
CA LEU A 34 12.31 -21.51 -6.41
C LEU A 34 12.67 -20.38 -5.45
N TRP A 35 13.73 -20.57 -4.66
CA TRP A 35 14.28 -19.60 -3.71
C TRP A 35 14.32 -18.19 -4.30
N PHE A 36 14.51 -18.10 -5.62
CA PHE A 36 14.42 -16.89 -6.42
C PHE A 36 13.11 -16.10 -6.25
N GLY A 37 11.94 -16.74 -6.33
CA GLY A 37 10.65 -16.06 -6.14
C GLY A 37 10.52 -15.48 -4.74
N MET A 38 11.07 -16.19 -3.75
CA MET A 38 11.11 -15.75 -2.37
C MET A 38 12.02 -14.54 -2.17
N SER A 39 13.23 -14.61 -2.72
CA SER A 39 14.18 -13.50 -2.69
C SER A 39 13.63 -12.27 -3.41
N ALA A 40 12.96 -12.46 -4.56
CA ALA A 40 12.33 -11.37 -5.29
C ALA A 40 11.20 -10.71 -4.49
N TYR A 41 10.33 -11.50 -3.85
CA TYR A 41 9.27 -10.97 -3.00
C TYR A 41 9.84 -10.15 -1.83
N LEU A 42 10.82 -10.70 -1.10
CA LEU A 42 11.43 -10.00 0.04
C LEU A 42 12.16 -8.73 -0.41
N PHE A 43 12.90 -8.79 -1.52
CA PHE A 43 13.55 -7.62 -2.10
C PHE A 43 12.54 -6.54 -2.45
N LEU A 44 11.43 -6.88 -3.10
CA LEU A 44 10.37 -5.93 -3.42
C LEU A 44 9.74 -5.34 -2.16
N ASN A 45 9.46 -6.15 -1.12
CA ASN A 45 8.93 -5.65 0.15
C ASN A 45 9.84 -4.60 0.78
N VAL A 46 11.14 -4.89 0.85
CA VAL A 46 12.13 -3.96 1.41
C VAL A 46 12.25 -2.71 0.54
N ALA A 47 12.41 -2.86 -0.78
CA ALA A 47 12.55 -1.74 -1.70
C ALA A 47 11.34 -0.80 -1.63
N PHE A 48 10.12 -1.34 -1.66
CA PHE A 48 8.89 -0.55 -1.54
C PHE A 48 8.76 0.13 -0.17
N GLY A 49 9.07 -0.58 0.92
CA GLY A 49 9.07 0.01 2.26
C GLY A 49 10.06 1.17 2.38
N THR A 50 11.29 0.98 1.91
CA THR A 50 12.33 2.02 1.92
C THR A 50 11.96 3.21 1.04
N ILE A 51 11.50 2.98 -0.19
CA ILE A 51 11.05 4.05 -1.11
C ILE A 51 9.87 4.83 -0.51
N GLY A 52 8.93 4.12 0.12
CA GLY A 52 7.77 4.70 0.78
C GLY A 52 8.14 5.65 1.91
N HIS A 53 9.14 5.31 2.71
CA HIS A 53 9.67 6.14 3.80
C HIS A 53 10.54 7.30 3.32
N LEU A 54 11.32 7.11 2.24
CA LEU A 54 12.16 8.15 1.66
C LEU A 54 11.35 9.27 0.98
N GLY A 55 10.05 9.08 0.77
CA GLY A 55 9.17 10.11 0.21
C GLY A 55 9.50 10.50 -1.24
N VAL A 56 10.27 9.69 -1.97
CA VAL A 56 10.68 9.94 -3.38
C VAL A 56 9.56 9.69 -4.39
N GLY A 57 8.36 9.33 -3.94
CA GLY A 57 7.16 9.13 -4.77
C GLY A 57 6.89 10.24 -5.80
N PRO A 58 7.08 11.55 -5.49
CA PRO A 58 6.86 12.63 -6.45
C PRO A 58 7.87 12.65 -7.62
N PHE A 59 9.11 12.22 -7.40
CA PHE A 59 10.14 12.19 -8.46
C PHE A 59 9.93 11.01 -9.42
N LEU A 60 9.44 9.88 -8.90
CA LEU A 60 9.22 8.66 -9.69
C LEU A 60 7.89 8.68 -10.49
N GLY A 61 6.92 9.52 -10.11
CA GLY A 61 5.64 9.67 -10.83
C GLY A 61 5.74 10.24 -12.26
N ARG A 62 6.92 10.68 -12.69
CA ARG A 62 7.21 11.07 -14.08
C ARG A 62 7.34 9.87 -15.01
N ILE A 63 7.51 8.66 -14.46
CA ILE A 63 7.56 7.42 -15.24
C ILE A 63 6.12 6.86 -15.32
N PRO A 64 5.52 6.73 -16.52
CA PRO A 64 4.10 6.39 -16.68
C PRO A 64 3.74 5.02 -16.09
N ILE A 65 4.68 4.08 -16.05
CA ILE A 65 4.51 2.76 -15.43
C ILE A 65 4.47 2.86 -13.90
N ILE A 66 5.18 3.80 -13.30
CA ILE A 66 5.20 4.00 -11.84
C ILE A 66 3.88 4.59 -11.34
N ASN A 67 3.10 5.24 -12.21
CA ASN A 67 1.74 5.68 -11.86
C ASN A 67 0.77 4.52 -11.61
N TYR A 68 1.13 3.28 -11.98
CA TYR A 68 0.36 2.08 -11.61
C TYR A 68 0.80 1.47 -10.28
N ILE A 69 1.89 1.96 -9.70
CA ILE A 69 2.43 1.49 -8.45
C ILE A 69 1.74 2.23 -7.30
N ALA A 70 1.17 1.47 -6.36
CA ALA A 70 0.61 2.03 -5.14
C ALA A 70 1.75 2.48 -4.22
N GLY A 71 1.86 3.79 -4.00
CA GLY A 71 2.91 4.38 -3.15
C GLY A 71 2.47 4.58 -1.69
N SER A 72 3.37 5.04 -0.84
CA SER A 72 3.07 5.33 0.58
C SER A 72 1.91 6.33 0.75
N SER A 73 1.77 7.31 -0.13
CA SER A 73 0.62 8.23 -0.11
C SER A 73 -0.71 7.55 -0.44
N PHE A 74 -0.71 6.50 -1.27
CA PHE A 74 -1.89 5.71 -1.61
C PHE A 74 -2.35 4.89 -0.40
N HIS A 75 -1.41 4.21 0.25
CA HIS A 75 -1.67 3.47 1.48
C HIS A 75 -2.09 4.40 2.64
N ALA A 76 -1.46 5.57 2.78
CA ALA A 76 -1.89 6.56 3.76
C ALA A 76 -3.31 7.07 3.52
N GLN A 77 -3.75 7.16 2.26
CA GLN A 77 -5.13 7.53 1.92
C GLN A 77 -6.14 6.41 2.20
N HIS A 78 -5.74 5.14 2.06
CA HIS A 78 -6.56 4.00 2.49
C HIS A 78 -6.85 4.07 3.99
N HIS A 79 -5.85 4.38 4.81
CA HIS A 79 -6.08 4.57 6.26
C HIS A 79 -6.97 5.76 6.60
N GLN A 80 -7.10 6.74 5.69
CA GLN A 80 -8.05 7.85 5.84
C GLN A 80 -9.47 7.47 5.41
N ASP A 81 -9.61 6.46 4.53
CA ASP A 81 -10.85 6.01 3.94
C ASP A 81 -10.74 4.50 3.63
N MET A 82 -11.08 3.68 4.62
CA MET A 82 -10.88 2.22 4.60
C MET A 82 -11.70 1.49 3.51
N ASN A 83 -12.61 2.19 2.83
CA ASN A 83 -13.46 1.61 1.79
C ASN A 83 -12.84 1.67 0.38
N HIS A 84 -11.65 2.24 0.25
CA HIS A 84 -10.99 2.46 -1.04
C HIS A 84 -9.49 2.14 -0.97
N ASN A 85 -8.84 2.02 -2.13
CA ASN A 85 -7.37 1.92 -2.25
C ASN A 85 -6.77 0.69 -1.53
N PHE A 86 -7.31 -0.50 -1.79
CA PHE A 86 -6.86 -1.75 -1.15
C PHE A 86 -5.52 -2.27 -1.70
N GLY A 87 -5.14 -1.87 -2.91
CA GLY A 87 -3.90 -2.29 -3.54
C GLY A 87 -2.66 -1.83 -2.80
N PHE A 88 -1.84 -2.78 -2.32
CA PHE A 88 -0.60 -2.47 -1.60
C PHE A 88 0.57 -2.12 -2.53
N TYR A 89 0.79 -2.93 -3.58
CA TYR A 89 1.86 -2.70 -4.56
C TYR A 89 1.40 -2.01 -5.85
N SER A 90 0.10 -2.12 -6.17
CA SER A 90 -0.43 -1.77 -7.47
C SER A 90 -1.87 -1.29 -7.39
N ILE A 91 -2.20 -0.25 -8.15
CA ILE A 91 -3.58 0.26 -8.29
C ILE A 91 -4.41 -0.54 -9.31
N VAL A 92 -3.80 -1.52 -9.99
CA VAL A 92 -4.47 -2.34 -11.02
C VAL A 92 -5.67 -3.04 -10.42
N TRP A 93 -5.53 -3.60 -9.22
CA TRP A 93 -6.61 -4.27 -8.51
C TRP A 93 -7.75 -3.30 -8.19
N ASP A 94 -7.42 -2.09 -7.71
CA ASP A 94 -8.44 -1.08 -7.42
C ASP A 94 -9.18 -0.58 -8.66
N ARG A 95 -8.51 -0.53 -9.81
CA ARG A 95 -9.19 -0.21 -11.08
C ARG A 95 -10.09 -1.35 -11.54
N LEU A 96 -9.65 -2.59 -11.37
CA LEU A 96 -10.39 -3.78 -11.80
C LEU A 96 -11.65 -3.99 -10.96
N PHE A 97 -11.57 -3.75 -9.65
CA PHE A 97 -12.68 -3.91 -8.72
C PHE A 97 -13.44 -2.60 -8.42
N GLY A 98 -13.03 -1.47 -9.03
CA GLY A 98 -13.71 -0.19 -8.86
C GLY A 98 -13.55 0.44 -7.46
N THR A 99 -12.55 0.01 -6.70
CA THR A 99 -12.26 0.50 -5.34
C THR A 99 -11.25 1.65 -5.32
N LEU A 100 -10.85 2.16 -6.49
CA LEU A 100 -9.94 3.29 -6.59
C LEU A 100 -10.64 4.57 -6.15
N ARG A 101 -10.11 5.23 -5.12
CA ARG A 101 -10.66 6.51 -4.65
C ARG A 101 -10.58 7.56 -5.75
N ALA A 102 -11.70 8.25 -6.01
CA ALA A 102 -11.71 9.40 -6.90
C ALA A 102 -10.77 10.49 -6.35
N ARG A 103 -9.81 10.94 -7.16
CA ARG A 103 -8.96 12.08 -6.81
C ARG A 103 -9.82 13.33 -6.81
N LEU A 104 -10.37 13.70 -5.65
CA LEU A 104 -10.96 15.02 -5.48
C LEU A 104 -9.91 16.08 -5.83
N PRO A 105 -10.21 17.00 -6.76
CA PRO A 105 -9.36 18.15 -7.01
C PRO A 105 -9.17 18.93 -5.70
N GLN A 106 -7.92 19.24 -5.33
CA GLN A 106 -7.58 20.04 -4.15
C GLN A 106 -8.11 21.49 -4.20
N THR A 107 -8.80 21.88 -5.28
CA THR A 107 -9.24 23.24 -5.57
C THR A 107 -10.45 23.74 -4.79
N ILE A 108 -11.14 22.90 -4.00
CA ILE A 108 -12.35 23.34 -3.24
C ILE A 108 -12.02 23.77 -1.80
N ARG A 109 -10.85 23.45 -1.24
CA ARG A 109 -10.54 23.75 0.17
C ARG A 109 -9.94 25.14 0.45
N GLN A 110 -9.70 25.99 -0.54
CA GLN A 110 -9.12 27.32 -0.33
C GLN A 110 -10.09 28.50 -0.54
N ASN A 111 -11.38 28.26 -0.79
CA ASN A 111 -12.35 29.32 -1.12
C ASN A 111 -13.52 29.47 -0.12
N THR A 112 -13.34 29.06 1.13
CA THR A 112 -14.28 29.41 2.20
C THR A 112 -13.56 30.16 3.31
N THR A 113 -13.80 31.47 3.27
CA THR A 113 -13.67 32.55 4.28
C THR A 113 -12.28 32.94 4.74
#